data_AF-A0A943K843-F1
#
_entry.id   AF-A0A943K843-F1
#
_cell.length_a   1.000
_cell.length_b   1.000
_cell.length_c   1.000
_cell.angle_alpha   90.00
_cell.angle_beta   90.00
_cell.angle_gamma   90.00
#
_symmetry.space_group_name_H-M   'P 1'
#
loop_
_entity.id
_entity.type
_entity.pdbx_description
1 polymer ?
#
loop_
_entity_poly.entity_id
_entity_poly.type
_entity_poly.pdbx_seq_one_letter_code
_entity_poly.pdbx_strand_id
1 'polypeptide(L)'
;MSKKFIAKLSACVLAAACAVSVAACSKEEGGTTDGGDKLYITGSLQALYGEEGGYPQAVIVAKKSFTEQYPAYTNQFIAKLNNADAYLKNAAASEIISSISGKLTEGLTPAFNAKNLTAEVVKNCNVKFIAAQTEKENVKTVLKGMMGANAPETADAFYYTPAEVTEDSSAPASVTVYSPDGAPALALAEMIKENSEIVSYHVVDASTIQTYVNNADETKNADFCILPVNAAAKLLGKGEKYQMLGTVTHGNLFILSKGKTDDFKDGEALKALIGKQVGVVQLPNVPGMVLKMILKKYEIPFLVIENEADAAADKVNLVAISGAAQVGADSRFAAFVVAEPLATLRSSAK
;
A
#
# COMPACT_ATOMS: atom_id res chain seq x y z
N MET A 1 -20.47 -71.58 -6.51
CA MET A 1 -20.22 -70.52 -7.52
C MET A 1 -21.28 -69.47 -7.29
N SER A 2 -21.07 -68.18 -7.05
CA SER A 2 -19.95 -67.28 -7.32
C SER A 2 -19.81 -66.25 -6.17
N LYS A 3 -18.59 -65.74 -6.07
CA LYS A 3 -17.94 -64.78 -5.15
C LYS A 3 -18.79 -63.56 -4.74
N LYS A 4 -18.85 -63.28 -3.43
CA LYS A 4 -18.21 -62.16 -2.68
C LYS A 4 -18.61 -60.75 -3.13
N PHE A 5 -19.16 -59.95 -2.20
CA PHE A 5 -18.51 -58.74 -1.69
C PHE A 5 -19.20 -58.28 -0.38
N ILE A 6 -18.45 -58.37 0.72
CA ILE A 6 -18.77 -57.80 2.03
C ILE A 6 -18.03 -56.46 2.08
N ALA A 7 -18.75 -55.35 2.28
CA ALA A 7 -18.16 -54.07 2.64
C ALA A 7 -18.41 -53.82 4.13
N LYS A 8 -17.43 -54.22 4.96
CA LYS A 8 -17.19 -53.62 6.27
C LYS A 8 -16.41 -52.33 6.00
N LEU A 9 -16.91 -51.19 6.46
CA LEU A 9 -16.06 -50.01 6.67
C LEU A 9 -16.22 -49.57 8.12
N SER A 10 -15.34 -50.10 8.95
CA SER A 10 -14.92 -49.48 10.20
C SER A 10 -13.48 -49.05 9.96
N ALA A 11 -13.22 -47.75 9.99
CA ALA A 11 -11.89 -47.20 10.11
C ALA A 11 -11.99 -45.80 10.70
N CYS A 12 -11.88 -45.77 12.03
CA CYS A 12 -11.36 -44.64 12.77
C CYS A 12 -10.03 -44.23 12.11
N VAL A 13 -9.96 -43.04 11.52
CA VAL A 13 -8.69 -42.43 11.11
C VAL A 13 -8.51 -41.18 11.93
N LEU A 14 -7.60 -41.32 12.89
CA LEU A 14 -6.95 -40.27 13.65
C LEU A 14 -6.64 -39.08 12.73
N ALA A 15 -7.18 -37.91 13.06
CA ALA A 15 -6.71 -36.65 12.53
C ALA A 15 -5.29 -36.42 13.08
N ALA A 16 -4.28 -36.84 12.33
CA ALA A 16 -2.91 -36.44 12.55
C ALA A 16 -2.76 -34.99 12.08
N ALA A 17 -3.03 -34.06 13.00
CA ALA A 17 -2.56 -32.69 12.90
C ALA A 17 -1.02 -32.73 12.91
N CYS A 18 -0.40 -32.73 11.73
CA CYS A 18 1.03 -32.49 11.60
C CYS A 18 1.24 -30.98 11.73
N ALA A 19 1.24 -30.51 12.98
CA ALA A 19 1.80 -29.22 13.34
C ALA A 19 3.31 -29.31 13.12
N VAL A 20 3.77 -28.92 11.93
CA VAL A 20 5.17 -28.49 11.78
C VAL A 20 5.24 -27.10 12.38
N SER A 21 5.54 -27.05 13.67
CA SER A 21 6.01 -25.85 14.34
C SER A 21 7.32 -25.44 13.70
N VAL A 22 7.27 -24.50 12.74
CA VAL A 22 8.44 -23.70 12.41
C VAL A 22 8.61 -22.73 13.57
N ALA A 23 9.23 -23.21 14.64
CA ALA A 23 9.89 -22.36 15.60
C ALA A 23 10.99 -21.63 14.83
N ALA A 24 10.66 -20.45 14.32
CA ALA A 24 11.65 -19.49 13.87
C ALA A 24 12.40 -19.02 15.13
N CYS A 25 13.42 -19.79 15.52
CA CYS A 25 14.52 -19.26 16.31
C CYS A 25 15.15 -18.16 15.46
N SER A 26 14.71 -16.92 15.67
CA SER A 26 15.39 -15.73 15.20
C SER A 26 16.74 -15.67 15.91
N LYS A 27 17.74 -16.32 15.33
CA LYS A 27 19.11 -15.87 15.53
C LYS A 27 19.19 -14.48 14.93
N GLU A 28 19.42 -13.49 15.79
CA GLU A 28 20.04 -12.24 15.39
C GLU A 28 21.42 -12.57 14.82
N GLU A 29 21.47 -12.84 13.53
CA GLU A 29 22.72 -12.79 12.78
C GLU A 29 22.82 -11.38 12.17
N GLY A 30 23.70 -10.58 12.77
CA GLY A 30 24.30 -9.44 12.10
C GLY A 30 25.05 -9.93 10.87
N GLY A 31 24.34 -10.08 9.76
CA GLY A 31 24.89 -10.46 8.47
C GLY A 31 25.46 -9.24 7.76
N THR A 32 26.75 -8.98 7.93
CA THR A 32 27.54 -8.33 6.89
C THR A 32 27.72 -9.32 5.75
N THR A 33 26.90 -9.21 4.70
CA THR A 33 27.17 -9.84 3.39
C THR A 33 27.37 -8.75 2.35
N ASP A 34 28.60 -8.26 2.28
CA ASP A 34 29.12 -7.41 1.20
C ASP A 34 29.37 -8.23 -0.08
N GLY A 35 28.34 -8.98 -0.52
CA GLY A 35 28.45 -9.95 -1.62
C GLY A 35 27.22 -10.06 -2.53
N GLY A 36 26.17 -9.27 -2.30
CA GLY A 36 25.12 -9.05 -3.29
C GLY A 36 25.46 -7.86 -4.18
N ASP A 37 25.09 -7.91 -5.46
CA ASP A 37 25.31 -6.77 -6.35
C ASP A 37 24.65 -5.51 -5.78
N LYS A 38 25.41 -4.41 -5.70
CA LYS A 38 24.91 -3.12 -5.23
C LYS A 38 23.78 -2.65 -6.14
N LEU A 39 22.66 -2.27 -5.54
CA LEU A 39 21.53 -1.64 -6.23
C LEU A 39 21.54 -0.15 -5.96
N TYR A 40 21.00 0.63 -6.89
CA TYR A 40 20.83 2.07 -6.77
C TYR A 40 19.38 2.43 -7.09
N ILE A 41 18.86 3.50 -6.48
CA ILE A 41 17.60 4.10 -6.96
C ILE A 41 17.89 4.75 -8.31
N THR A 42 17.34 4.17 -9.36
CA THR A 42 17.61 4.55 -10.76
C THR A 42 16.38 5.03 -11.48
N GLY A 43 15.21 5.03 -10.84
CA GLY A 43 14.02 5.70 -11.35
C GLY A 43 12.96 5.90 -10.28
N SER A 44 12.04 6.83 -10.53
CA SER A 44 10.85 7.04 -9.71
C SER A 44 9.62 6.86 -10.59
N LEU A 45 8.71 5.97 -10.21
CA LEU A 45 7.45 5.82 -10.95
C LEU A 45 6.60 7.09 -10.85
N GLN A 46 6.74 7.86 -9.77
CA GLN A 46 6.08 9.14 -9.61
C GLN A 46 6.59 10.18 -10.62
N ALA A 47 7.91 10.28 -10.81
CA ALA A 47 8.48 11.15 -11.84
C ALA A 47 8.07 10.72 -13.26
N LEU A 48 8.07 9.41 -13.53
CA LEU A 48 7.66 8.84 -14.81
C LEU A 48 6.17 9.01 -15.11
N TYR A 49 5.33 9.03 -14.07
CA TYR A 49 3.91 9.33 -14.23
C TYR A 49 3.72 10.77 -14.70
N GLY A 50 4.46 11.72 -14.10
CA GLY A 50 4.64 13.08 -14.61
C GLY A 50 3.44 14.04 -14.45
N GLU A 51 2.32 13.59 -13.88
CA GLU A 51 1.17 14.45 -13.61
C GLU A 51 1.34 15.21 -12.29
N GLU A 52 0.89 16.46 -12.28
CA GLU A 52 0.80 17.29 -11.09
C GLU A 52 -0.07 16.60 -10.03
N GLY A 53 0.39 16.53 -8.78
CA GLY A 53 -0.32 15.83 -7.70
C GLY A 53 0.07 14.35 -7.51
N GLY A 54 0.51 13.67 -8.57
CA GLY A 54 0.91 12.27 -8.57
C GLY A 54 -0.23 11.26 -8.63
N TYR A 55 0.10 9.96 -8.53
CA TYR A 55 -0.93 8.91 -8.55
C TYR A 55 -1.36 8.55 -7.11
N PRO A 56 -2.65 8.62 -6.77
CA PRO A 56 -3.13 8.25 -5.45
C PRO A 56 -2.98 6.74 -5.24
N GLN A 57 -2.37 6.35 -4.12
CA GLN A 57 -2.17 4.96 -3.74
C GLN A 57 -3.10 4.53 -2.62
N ALA A 58 -3.32 5.41 -1.63
CA ALA A 58 -4.26 5.19 -0.54
C ALA A 58 -5.20 6.36 -0.35
N VAL A 59 -6.42 6.03 0.06
CA VAL A 59 -7.48 6.97 0.40
C VAL A 59 -7.91 6.77 1.84
N ILE A 60 -8.30 7.85 2.50
CA ILE A 60 -9.06 7.76 3.74
C ILE A 60 -10.55 7.85 3.44
N VAL A 61 -11.32 6.93 4.00
CA VAL A 61 -12.78 6.88 3.93
C VAL A 61 -13.36 7.04 5.33
N ALA A 62 -14.57 7.57 5.41
CA ALA A 62 -15.36 7.64 6.63
C ALA A 62 -16.71 6.96 6.46
N LYS A 63 -17.19 6.31 7.52
CA LYS A 63 -18.52 5.69 7.56
C LYS A 63 -19.55 6.80 7.36
N LYS A 64 -20.45 6.64 6.39
CA LYS A 64 -21.40 7.68 5.99
C LYS A 64 -22.26 8.15 7.17
N SER A 65 -22.85 7.21 7.90
CA SER A 65 -23.65 7.51 9.10
C SER A 65 -22.87 8.28 10.17
N PHE A 66 -21.56 8.01 10.31
CA PHE A 66 -20.70 8.76 11.23
C PHE A 66 -20.54 10.22 10.76
N THR A 67 -20.29 10.44 9.47
CA THR A 67 -20.12 11.80 8.93
C THR A 67 -21.40 12.64 8.97
N GLU A 68 -22.56 11.99 8.84
CA GLU A 68 -23.88 12.63 8.96
C GLU A 68 -24.20 12.98 10.42
N GLN A 69 -23.81 12.11 11.37
CA GLN A 69 -24.04 12.33 12.79
C GLN A 69 -23.06 13.33 13.42
N TYR A 70 -21.80 13.32 12.97
CA TYR A 70 -20.70 14.11 13.54
C TYR A 70 -19.97 14.94 12.47
N PRO A 71 -20.66 15.84 11.74
CA PRO A 71 -20.05 16.62 10.67
C PRO A 71 -18.95 17.57 11.17
N ALA A 72 -19.14 18.19 12.34
CA ALA A 72 -18.12 19.07 12.94
C ALA A 72 -16.81 18.31 13.23
N TYR A 73 -16.92 17.13 13.85
CA TYR A 73 -15.77 16.29 14.15
C TYR A 73 -15.10 15.79 12.87
N THR A 74 -15.88 15.40 11.87
CA THR A 74 -15.36 14.96 10.56
C THR A 74 -14.55 16.07 9.90
N ASN A 75 -15.05 17.31 9.90
CA ASN A 75 -14.33 18.47 9.35
C ASN A 75 -13.03 18.75 10.14
N GLN A 76 -13.05 18.64 11.47
CA GLN A 76 -11.84 18.77 12.30
C GLN A 76 -10.82 17.66 12.02
N PHE A 77 -11.28 16.42 11.83
CA PHE A 77 -10.43 15.29 11.48
C PHE A 77 -9.75 15.52 10.12
N ILE A 78 -10.49 15.98 9.12
CA ILE A 78 -9.95 16.37 7.80
C ILE A 78 -8.91 17.49 7.93
N ALA A 79 -9.19 18.51 8.75
CA ALA A 79 -8.24 19.61 8.96
C ALA A 79 -6.90 19.14 9.53
N LYS A 80 -6.92 18.14 10.43
CA LYS A 80 -5.69 17.51 10.95
C LYS A 80 -4.93 16.72 9.88
N LEU A 81 -5.63 15.93 9.05
CA LEU A 81 -5.01 15.24 7.92
C LEU A 81 -4.33 16.21 6.95
N ASN A 82 -4.93 17.39 6.74
CA ASN A 82 -4.39 18.44 5.87
C ASN A 82 -3.05 19.01 6.36
N ASN A 83 -2.66 18.75 7.60
CA ASN A 83 -1.38 19.17 8.18
C ASN A 83 -0.34 18.04 8.25
N ALA A 84 -0.69 16.83 7.83
CA ALA A 84 0.15 15.64 8.04
C ALA A 84 1.53 15.76 7.37
N ASP A 85 1.61 16.32 6.15
CA ASP A 85 2.87 16.50 5.43
C ASP A 85 3.78 17.54 6.12
N ALA A 86 3.19 18.63 6.62
CA ALA A 86 3.91 19.66 7.38
C ALA A 86 4.49 19.10 8.68
N TYR A 87 3.73 18.27 9.41
CA TYR A 87 4.24 17.55 10.57
C TYR A 87 5.38 16.61 10.19
N LEU A 88 5.16 15.73 9.22
CA LEU A 88 6.14 14.70 8.79
C LEU A 88 7.47 15.31 8.30
N LYS A 89 7.43 16.49 7.69
CA LYS A 89 8.62 17.22 7.24
C LYS A 89 9.52 17.66 8.40
N ASN A 90 8.95 17.92 9.57
CA ASN A 90 9.65 18.52 10.71
C ASN A 90 9.89 17.54 11.86
N ALA A 91 9.04 16.52 11.99
CA ALA A 91 9.13 15.54 13.07
C ALA A 91 10.38 14.64 12.94
N ALA A 92 10.96 14.28 14.08
CA ALA A 92 12.06 13.32 14.10
C ALA A 92 11.54 11.91 13.75
N ALA A 93 12.33 11.12 13.01
CA ALA A 93 11.94 9.76 12.66
C ALA A 93 11.62 8.89 13.89
N SER A 94 12.36 9.04 14.99
CA SER A 94 12.09 8.34 16.26
C SER A 94 10.74 8.70 16.86
N GLU A 95 10.30 9.95 16.71
CA GLU A 95 9.00 10.41 17.18
C GLU A 95 7.88 9.76 16.37
N ILE A 96 7.97 9.80 15.03
CA ILE A 96 7.01 9.16 14.12
C ILE A 96 6.90 7.66 14.43
N ILE A 97 8.03 6.97 14.59
CA ILE A 97 8.06 5.53 14.93
C ILE A 97 7.33 5.29 16.25
N SER A 98 7.64 6.09 17.29
CA SER A 98 7.06 5.90 18.62
C SER A 98 5.54 6.05 18.64
N SER A 99 5.00 7.00 17.86
CA SER A 99 3.57 7.22 17.75
C SER A 99 2.89 6.00 17.12
N ILE A 100 3.42 5.50 16.01
CA ILE A 100 2.82 4.40 15.25
C ILE A 100 3.00 3.06 15.96
N SER A 101 4.17 2.80 16.56
CA SER A 101 4.55 1.49 17.10
C SER A 101 3.57 0.96 18.15
N GLY A 102 2.99 1.86 18.96
CA GLY A 102 2.02 1.49 20.00
C GLY A 102 0.63 1.14 19.48
N LYS A 103 0.39 1.27 18.17
CA LYS A 103 -0.91 1.02 17.53
C LYS A 103 -0.91 -0.19 16.59
N LEU A 104 0.22 -0.87 16.42
CA LEU A 104 0.28 -2.09 15.60
C LEU A 104 -0.53 -3.22 16.24
N THR A 105 -1.14 -4.04 15.39
CA THR A 105 -1.71 -5.31 15.80
C THR A 105 -0.62 -6.22 16.36
N GLU A 106 -0.94 -6.97 17.42
CA GLU A 106 -0.01 -7.90 18.04
C GLU A 106 0.60 -8.88 17.01
N GLY A 107 1.91 -9.07 17.07
CA GLY A 107 2.66 -9.94 16.18
C GLY A 107 2.98 -9.35 14.79
N LEU A 108 2.49 -8.15 14.46
CA LEU A 108 2.83 -7.49 13.20
C LEU A 108 4.26 -6.93 13.27
N THR A 109 5.08 -7.30 12.28
CA THR A 109 6.40 -6.68 12.11
C THR A 109 6.22 -5.32 11.46
N PRO A 110 6.69 -4.23 12.07
CA PRO A 110 6.46 -2.89 11.54
C PRO A 110 7.24 -2.66 10.24
N ALA A 111 6.59 -2.02 9.28
CA ALA A 111 7.19 -1.58 8.02
C ALA A 111 8.33 -0.60 8.28
N PHE A 112 8.16 0.29 9.25
CA PHE A 112 9.15 1.30 9.65
C PHE A 112 9.75 1.01 11.02
N ASN A 113 11.06 1.19 11.14
CA ASN A 113 11.81 1.10 12.38
C ASN A 113 13.01 2.06 12.33
N ALA A 114 13.75 2.14 13.43
CA ALA A 114 14.88 3.07 13.57
C ALA A 114 15.99 2.88 12.51
N LYS A 115 16.06 1.71 11.85
CA LYS A 115 17.07 1.43 10.82
C LYS A 115 16.65 1.87 9.42
N ASN A 116 15.34 2.03 9.15
CA ASN A 116 14.84 2.24 7.79
C ASN A 116 13.93 3.46 7.62
N LEU A 117 13.55 4.17 8.68
CA LEU A 117 12.84 5.45 8.57
C LEU A 117 13.82 6.61 8.71
N THR A 118 14.06 7.32 7.62
CA THR A 118 14.86 8.55 7.56
C THR A 118 14.01 9.70 7.04
N ALA A 119 14.49 10.94 7.14
CA ALA A 119 13.81 12.09 6.56
C ALA A 119 13.62 11.94 5.03
N GLU A 120 14.56 11.31 4.35
CA GLU A 120 14.45 10.99 2.92
C GLU A 120 13.36 9.95 2.66
N VAL A 121 13.29 8.88 3.45
CA VAL A 121 12.22 7.88 3.33
C VAL A 121 10.85 8.50 3.60
N VAL A 122 10.72 9.35 4.62
CA VAL A 122 9.47 10.09 4.91
C VAL A 122 9.06 10.95 3.71
N LYS A 123 10.02 11.68 3.12
CA LYS A 123 9.78 12.46 1.89
C LYS A 123 9.35 11.55 0.73
N ASN A 124 10.04 10.43 0.52
CA ASN A 124 9.78 9.49 -0.58
C ASN A 124 8.45 8.72 -0.41
N CYS A 125 7.93 8.59 0.81
CA CYS A 125 6.59 8.07 1.06
C CYS A 125 5.48 8.96 0.46
N ASN A 126 5.80 10.22 0.15
CA ASN A 126 4.91 11.20 -0.50
C ASN A 126 3.52 11.24 0.15
N VAL A 127 3.53 11.42 1.47
CA VAL A 127 2.32 11.50 2.31
C VAL A 127 1.85 12.95 2.32
N LYS A 128 0.62 13.17 1.87
CA LYS A 128 -0.08 14.46 1.93
C LYS A 128 -1.57 14.19 1.81
N PHE A 129 -2.39 15.01 2.43
CA PHE A 129 -3.82 14.93 2.23
C PHE A 129 -4.24 15.77 1.03
N ILE A 130 -5.05 15.19 0.13
CA ILE A 130 -5.77 15.95 -0.89
C ILE A 130 -7.25 15.58 -0.79
N ALA A 131 -8.09 16.60 -0.63
CA ALA A 131 -9.52 16.45 -0.40
C ALA A 131 -10.22 15.73 -1.56
N ALA A 132 -11.25 14.94 -1.24
CA ALA A 132 -11.95 14.11 -2.20
C ALA A 132 -12.57 14.89 -3.37
N GLN A 133 -13.08 16.10 -3.13
CA GLN A 133 -13.65 16.94 -4.18
C GLN A 133 -12.61 17.38 -5.20
N THR A 134 -11.38 17.65 -4.77
CA THR A 134 -10.26 18.02 -5.64
C THR A 134 -9.74 16.81 -6.42
N GLU A 135 -9.65 15.67 -5.75
CA GLU A 135 -8.96 14.49 -6.29
C GLU A 135 -9.86 13.56 -7.13
N LYS A 136 -11.16 13.87 -7.22
CA LYS A 136 -12.19 13.01 -7.82
C LYS A 136 -11.82 12.49 -9.21
N GLU A 137 -11.45 13.39 -10.11
CA GLU A 137 -11.13 13.04 -11.50
C GLU A 137 -9.75 12.37 -11.63
N ASN A 138 -8.80 12.73 -10.76
CA ASN A 138 -7.50 12.03 -10.71
C ASN A 138 -7.67 10.58 -10.27
N VAL A 139 -8.47 10.32 -9.21
CA VAL A 139 -8.79 8.96 -8.74
C VAL A 139 -9.40 8.11 -9.86
N LYS A 140 -10.39 8.64 -10.59
CA LYS A 140 -11.02 7.93 -11.72
C LYS A 140 -10.00 7.62 -12.82
N THR A 141 -9.17 8.60 -13.16
CA THR A 141 -8.12 8.46 -14.20
C THR A 141 -7.11 7.38 -13.82
N VAL A 142 -6.63 7.40 -12.58
CA VAL A 142 -5.63 6.45 -12.08
C VAL A 142 -6.21 5.04 -11.96
N LEU A 143 -7.46 4.88 -11.49
CA LEU A 143 -8.14 3.58 -11.48
C LEU A 143 -8.27 3.01 -12.91
N LYS A 144 -8.69 3.84 -13.88
CA LYS A 144 -8.78 3.45 -15.29
C LYS A 144 -7.41 3.08 -15.87
N GLY A 145 -6.37 3.83 -15.56
CA GLY A 145 -5.00 3.52 -16.01
C GLY A 145 -4.47 2.20 -15.44
N MET A 146 -4.70 1.96 -14.15
CA MET A 146 -4.27 0.74 -13.45
C MET A 146 -5.04 -0.51 -13.88
N MET A 147 -6.35 -0.39 -14.08
CA MET A 147 -7.24 -1.56 -14.20
C MET A 147 -7.91 -1.69 -15.57
N GLY A 148 -7.78 -0.69 -16.45
CA GLY A 148 -8.38 -0.68 -17.79
C GLY A 148 -9.91 -0.81 -17.72
N ALA A 149 -10.47 -1.71 -18.54
CA ALA A 149 -11.90 -2.00 -18.57
C ALA A 149 -12.45 -2.60 -17.26
N ASN A 150 -11.58 -3.09 -16.37
CA ASN A 150 -11.98 -3.64 -15.06
C ASN A 150 -11.99 -2.59 -13.94
N ALA A 151 -11.73 -1.32 -14.26
CA ALA A 151 -11.74 -0.26 -13.26
C ALA A 151 -13.15 -0.12 -12.66
N PRO A 152 -13.29 -0.13 -11.32
CA PRO A 152 -14.58 0.08 -10.68
C PRO A 152 -15.06 1.52 -10.92
N GLU A 153 -16.35 1.66 -11.22
CA GLU A 153 -16.99 2.98 -11.27
C GLU A 153 -17.12 3.55 -9.85
N THR A 154 -16.85 4.84 -9.70
CA THR A 154 -17.04 5.58 -8.46
C THR A 154 -18.13 6.64 -8.66
N ALA A 155 -19.21 6.50 -7.91
CA ALA A 155 -20.33 7.43 -7.90
C ALA A 155 -19.96 8.73 -7.18
N ASP A 156 -20.67 9.82 -7.49
CA ASP A 156 -20.45 11.12 -6.86
C ASP A 156 -20.64 11.07 -5.34
N ALA A 157 -21.59 10.26 -4.86
CA ALA A 157 -21.83 10.05 -3.44
C ALA A 157 -20.63 9.46 -2.68
N PHE A 158 -19.70 8.79 -3.38
CA PHE A 158 -18.47 8.29 -2.77
C PHE A 158 -17.51 9.42 -2.40
N TYR A 159 -17.55 10.57 -3.06
CA TYR A 159 -16.65 11.67 -2.78
C TYR A 159 -17.28 12.58 -1.73
N TYR A 160 -16.74 12.57 -0.51
CA TYR A 160 -17.26 13.38 0.59
C TYR A 160 -17.10 14.87 0.29
N THR A 161 -18.15 15.63 0.60
CA THR A 161 -18.13 17.10 0.61
C THR A 161 -18.27 17.52 2.07
N PRO A 162 -17.30 18.30 2.61
CA PRO A 162 -17.42 18.86 3.96
C PRO A 162 -18.77 19.55 4.15
N ALA A 163 -19.51 19.11 5.17
CA ALA A 163 -20.83 19.66 5.47
C ALA A 163 -20.68 21.04 6.15
N GLU A 164 -21.65 21.92 5.91
CA GLU A 164 -21.82 23.12 6.74
C GLU A 164 -22.20 22.69 8.17
N VAL A 165 -21.53 23.29 9.15
CA VAL A 165 -21.67 22.91 10.56
C VAL A 165 -22.49 23.96 11.28
N THR A 166 -23.59 23.55 11.91
CA THR A 166 -24.35 24.38 12.86
C THR A 166 -23.80 24.22 14.28
N GLU A 167 -24.00 25.22 15.15
CA GLU A 167 -23.42 25.25 16.51
C GLU A 167 -23.82 24.06 17.41
N ASP A 168 -24.93 23.36 17.10
CA ASP A 168 -25.45 22.22 17.89
C ASP A 168 -24.89 20.83 17.49
N SER A 169 -23.83 20.75 16.67
CA SER A 169 -23.27 19.45 16.28
C SER A 169 -22.72 18.69 17.51
N SER A 170 -23.30 17.53 17.81
CA SER A 170 -22.80 16.65 18.88
C SER A 170 -21.37 16.18 18.61
N ALA A 171 -20.60 15.90 19.67
CA ALA A 171 -19.29 15.26 19.59
C ALA A 171 -19.43 13.74 19.78
N PRO A 172 -18.63 12.91 19.08
CA PRO A 172 -18.65 11.47 19.26
C PRO A 172 -18.08 11.08 20.63
N ALA A 173 -18.68 10.06 21.27
CA ALA A 173 -18.16 9.50 22.52
C ALA A 173 -16.90 8.64 22.30
N SER A 174 -16.81 7.99 21.14
CA SER A 174 -15.65 7.20 20.73
C SER A 174 -15.52 7.21 19.21
N VAL A 175 -14.29 6.98 18.73
CA VAL A 175 -13.94 6.96 17.31
C VAL A 175 -12.95 5.85 17.04
N THR A 176 -13.17 5.07 15.99
CA THR A 176 -12.26 4.01 15.55
C THR A 176 -11.60 4.38 14.22
N VAL A 177 -10.27 4.27 14.17
CA VAL A 177 -9.47 4.62 12.99
C VAL A 177 -8.54 3.47 12.63
N TYR A 178 -8.62 2.99 11.39
CA TYR A 178 -7.78 1.91 10.88
C TYR A 178 -6.89 2.38 9.73
N SER A 179 -5.65 1.88 9.68
CA SER A 179 -4.74 2.07 8.55
C SER A 179 -3.92 0.81 8.32
N PRO A 180 -3.59 0.47 7.06
CA PRO A 180 -2.56 -0.52 6.80
C PRO A 180 -1.21 0.04 7.27
N ASP A 181 -0.35 -0.85 7.74
CA ASP A 181 1.04 -0.53 8.05
C ASP A 181 1.82 -0.07 6.80
N GLY A 182 2.84 0.76 7.00
CA GLY A 182 3.61 1.43 5.95
C GLY A 182 3.21 2.88 5.72
N ALA A 183 3.53 3.42 4.54
CA ALA A 183 3.33 4.84 4.21
C ALA A 183 1.94 5.41 4.55
N PRO A 184 0.81 4.66 4.37
CA PRO A 184 -0.51 5.18 4.73
C PRO A 184 -0.67 5.51 6.22
N ALA A 185 -0.03 4.76 7.12
CA ALA A 185 -0.09 5.02 8.57
C ALA A 185 0.64 6.31 8.98
N LEU A 186 1.63 6.77 8.19
CA LEU A 186 2.33 8.03 8.45
C LEU A 186 1.38 9.24 8.41
N ALA A 187 0.31 9.17 7.61
CA ALA A 187 -0.69 10.23 7.53
C ALA A 187 -1.43 10.48 8.86
N LEU A 188 -1.40 9.51 9.78
CA LEU A 188 -2.04 9.58 11.09
C LEU A 188 -1.03 9.86 12.22
N ALA A 189 0.27 9.98 11.93
CA ALA A 189 1.31 10.01 12.96
C ALA A 189 1.14 11.16 13.99
N GLU A 190 0.84 12.38 13.52
CA GLU A 190 0.57 13.53 14.39
C GLU A 190 -0.65 13.28 15.27
N MET A 191 -1.76 12.82 14.68
CA MET A 191 -3.01 12.59 15.38
C MET A 191 -2.92 11.47 16.41
N ILE A 192 -2.09 10.45 16.14
CA ILE A 192 -1.78 9.38 17.09
C ILE A 192 -0.94 9.93 18.25
N LYS A 193 0.05 10.79 17.96
CA LYS A 193 0.89 11.44 18.97
C LYS A 193 0.08 12.30 19.93
N GLU A 194 -0.91 13.04 19.44
CA GLU A 194 -1.83 13.83 20.27
C GLU A 194 -2.60 12.98 21.30
N ASN A 195 -2.69 11.66 21.06
CA ASN A 195 -3.20 10.66 21.99
C ASN A 195 -4.57 11.01 22.59
N SER A 196 -5.51 11.39 21.72
CA SER A 196 -6.90 11.67 22.11
C SER A 196 -7.55 10.45 22.78
N GLU A 197 -8.13 10.64 23.97
CA GLU A 197 -8.72 9.57 24.78
C GLU A 197 -9.92 8.88 24.11
N ILE A 198 -10.65 9.60 23.25
CA ILE A 198 -11.82 9.05 22.55
C ILE A 198 -11.47 8.29 21.26
N VAL A 199 -10.21 8.34 20.79
CA VAL A 199 -9.84 7.77 19.48
C VAL A 199 -9.00 6.52 19.65
N SER A 200 -9.50 5.40 19.13
CA SER A 200 -8.76 4.15 19.03
C SER A 200 -8.16 4.00 17.63
N TYR A 201 -6.84 4.19 17.54
CA TYR A 201 -6.08 3.97 16.30
C TYR A 201 -5.56 2.53 16.23
N HIS A 202 -5.68 1.93 15.05
CA HIS A 202 -5.22 0.58 14.76
C HIS A 202 -4.43 0.55 13.46
N VAL A 203 -3.21 0.05 13.55
CA VAL A 203 -2.32 -0.20 12.41
C VAL A 203 -2.27 -1.71 12.19
N VAL A 204 -2.70 -2.14 11.01
CA VAL A 204 -2.99 -3.54 10.71
C VAL A 204 -2.23 -4.02 9.48
N ASP A 205 -2.19 -5.33 9.29
CA ASP A 205 -1.67 -5.92 8.05
C ASP A 205 -2.50 -5.45 6.85
N ALA A 206 -1.84 -5.07 5.76
CA ALA A 206 -2.51 -4.54 4.58
C ALA A 206 -3.50 -5.54 3.93
N SER A 207 -3.34 -6.84 4.15
CA SER A 207 -4.27 -7.87 3.67
C SER A 207 -5.59 -7.91 4.44
N THR A 208 -5.62 -7.46 5.70
CA THR A 208 -6.81 -7.51 6.56
C THR A 208 -7.60 -6.21 6.54
N ILE A 209 -7.03 -5.10 6.03
CA ILE A 209 -7.62 -3.76 6.11
C ILE A 209 -9.07 -3.67 5.58
N GLN A 210 -9.38 -4.42 4.51
CA GLN A 210 -10.71 -4.43 3.89
C GLN A 210 -11.80 -4.97 4.82
N THR A 211 -11.44 -5.80 5.82
CA THR A 211 -12.39 -6.37 6.78
C THR A 211 -12.99 -5.33 7.71
N TYR A 212 -12.32 -4.19 7.91
CA TYR A 212 -12.76 -3.12 8.80
C TYR A 212 -13.72 -2.13 8.12
N VAL A 213 -14.07 -2.34 6.86
CA VAL A 213 -15.11 -1.55 6.16
C VAL A 213 -16.22 -2.42 5.57
N ASN A 214 -16.07 -3.75 5.64
CA ASN A 214 -16.99 -4.72 5.06
C ASN A 214 -17.26 -5.90 6.01
N ASN A 215 -17.18 -5.68 7.32
CA ASN A 215 -17.61 -6.67 8.30
C ASN A 215 -19.14 -6.80 8.26
N ALA A 216 -19.63 -8.04 8.40
CA ALA A 216 -21.05 -8.33 8.53
C ALA A 216 -21.65 -7.76 9.83
N ASP A 217 -20.84 -7.73 10.89
CA ASP A 217 -21.16 -7.03 12.13
C ASP A 217 -20.73 -5.57 11.99
N GLU A 218 -21.69 -4.69 11.69
CA GLU A 218 -21.42 -3.27 11.40
C GLU A 218 -20.80 -2.52 12.60
N THR A 219 -20.90 -3.06 13.82
CA THR A 219 -20.25 -2.48 15.01
C THR A 219 -18.73 -2.64 15.00
N LYS A 220 -18.20 -3.58 14.20
CA LYS A 220 -16.75 -3.81 14.01
C LYS A 220 -16.15 -3.02 12.85
N ASN A 221 -17.00 -2.34 12.08
CA ASN A 221 -16.55 -1.48 10.99
C ASN A 221 -16.04 -0.16 11.54
N ALA A 222 -14.90 0.29 11.03
CA ALA A 222 -14.22 1.52 11.45
C ALA A 222 -15.06 2.76 11.17
N ASP A 223 -14.84 3.83 11.93
CA ASP A 223 -15.44 5.13 11.61
C ASP A 223 -14.64 5.84 10.53
N PHE A 224 -13.31 5.74 10.60
CA PHE A 224 -12.37 6.16 9.57
C PHE A 224 -11.44 5.01 9.18
N CYS A 225 -11.16 4.84 7.90
CA CYS A 225 -10.27 3.78 7.43
C CYS A 225 -9.43 4.26 6.25
N ILE A 226 -8.12 4.00 6.29
CA ILE A 226 -7.25 4.19 5.14
C ILE A 226 -7.19 2.88 4.36
N LEU A 227 -7.42 2.92 3.05
CA LEU A 227 -7.39 1.75 2.18
C LEU A 227 -6.58 2.03 0.91
N PRO A 228 -6.01 1.01 0.25
CA PRO A 228 -5.59 1.12 -1.14
C PRO A 228 -6.74 1.64 -2.02
N VAL A 229 -6.44 2.59 -2.92
CA VAL A 229 -7.48 3.29 -3.72
C VAL A 229 -8.33 2.31 -4.55
N ASN A 230 -7.71 1.24 -5.07
CA ASN A 230 -8.39 0.22 -5.86
C ASN A 230 -9.36 -0.62 -5.00
N ALA A 231 -8.99 -0.93 -3.75
CA ALA A 231 -9.85 -1.63 -2.82
C ALA A 231 -11.02 -0.74 -2.37
N ALA A 232 -10.75 0.52 -2.04
CA ALA A 232 -11.78 1.47 -1.66
C ALA A 232 -12.80 1.68 -2.78
N ALA A 233 -12.35 1.90 -4.02
CA ALA A 233 -13.24 2.08 -5.16
C ALA A 233 -14.09 0.81 -5.44
N LYS A 234 -13.49 -0.38 -5.35
CA LYS A 234 -14.21 -1.64 -5.55
C LYS A 234 -15.28 -1.90 -4.49
N LEU A 235 -14.96 -1.64 -3.22
CA LEU A 235 -15.83 -1.98 -2.09
C LEU A 235 -16.85 -0.89 -1.78
N LEU A 236 -16.44 0.37 -1.93
CA LEU A 236 -17.12 1.53 -1.35
C LEU A 236 -17.49 2.58 -2.41
N GLY A 237 -17.09 2.39 -3.68
CA GLY A 237 -17.23 3.37 -4.76
C GLY A 237 -18.66 3.84 -5.05
N LYS A 238 -19.68 3.17 -4.53
CA LYS A 238 -21.08 3.65 -4.60
C LYS A 238 -21.40 4.78 -3.64
N GLY A 239 -20.62 4.96 -2.56
CA GLY A 239 -20.88 5.98 -1.55
C GLY A 239 -22.03 5.66 -0.58
N GLU A 240 -22.52 4.42 -0.56
CA GLU A 240 -23.70 4.04 0.24
C GLU A 240 -23.35 3.88 1.72
N LYS A 241 -22.26 3.18 2.05
CA LYS A 241 -21.82 2.91 3.43
C LYS A 241 -20.68 3.80 3.89
N TYR A 242 -19.81 4.21 2.97
CA TYR A 242 -18.62 4.99 3.25
C TYR A 242 -18.42 6.04 2.16
N GLN A 243 -17.81 7.14 2.54
CA GLN A 243 -17.40 8.21 1.63
C GLN A 243 -15.89 8.45 1.77
N MET A 244 -15.21 8.61 0.65
CA MET A 244 -13.83 9.05 0.57
C MET A 244 -13.72 10.48 1.05
N LEU A 245 -12.91 10.73 2.07
CA LEU A 245 -12.58 12.06 2.54
C LEU A 245 -11.48 12.71 1.69
N GLY A 246 -10.54 11.88 1.23
CA GLY A 246 -9.41 12.32 0.42
C GLY A 246 -8.36 11.22 0.25
N THR A 247 -7.32 11.56 -0.51
CA THR A 247 -6.13 10.71 -0.71
C THR A 247 -5.03 11.10 0.26
N VAL A 248 -4.22 10.13 0.70
CA VAL A 248 -3.19 10.34 1.73
C VAL A 248 -1.77 9.96 1.30
N THR A 249 -1.59 9.24 0.18
CA THR A 249 -0.27 8.87 -0.36
C THR A 249 -0.27 8.93 -1.89
N HIS A 250 0.81 9.49 -2.47
CA HIS A 250 0.84 9.93 -3.88
C HIS A 250 2.08 9.52 -4.68
N GLY A 251 2.66 8.35 -4.44
CA GLY A 251 3.75 7.83 -5.26
C GLY A 251 5.03 7.60 -4.48
N ASN A 252 5.17 6.39 -3.94
CA ASN A 252 6.33 5.92 -3.19
C ASN A 252 7.05 4.73 -3.83
N LEU A 253 6.92 4.58 -5.16
CA LEU A 253 7.45 3.44 -5.92
C LEU A 253 8.67 3.84 -6.74
N PHE A 254 9.71 3.03 -6.64
CA PHE A 254 11.02 3.29 -7.23
C PHE A 254 11.51 2.11 -8.06
N ILE A 255 12.32 2.42 -9.06
CA ILE A 255 13.09 1.45 -9.84
C ILE A 255 14.48 1.35 -9.21
N LEU A 256 14.90 0.13 -8.87
CA LEU A 256 16.26 -0.18 -8.45
C LEU A 256 16.97 -0.95 -9.55
N SER A 257 18.20 -0.58 -9.92
CA SER A 257 19.04 -1.38 -10.81
C SER A 257 20.50 -1.42 -10.34
N LYS A 258 21.28 -2.33 -10.93
CA LYS A 258 22.69 -2.52 -10.61
C LYS A 258 23.61 -1.46 -11.25
N GLY A 259 23.16 -0.86 -12.36
CA GLY A 259 23.94 0.17 -13.03
C GLY A 259 23.90 1.47 -12.22
N LYS A 260 25.02 1.79 -11.55
CA LYS A 260 25.18 3.02 -10.79
C LYS A 260 24.80 4.28 -11.58
N THR A 261 25.10 4.26 -12.89
CA THR A 261 24.83 5.35 -13.84
C THR A 261 23.48 5.23 -14.54
N ASP A 262 22.70 4.18 -14.27
CA ASP A 262 21.35 4.06 -14.84
C ASP A 262 20.45 5.18 -14.30
N ASP A 263 19.60 5.69 -15.19
CA ASP A 263 18.69 6.79 -14.91
C ASP A 263 17.43 6.67 -15.78
N PHE A 264 16.45 5.92 -15.28
CA PHE A 264 15.12 5.73 -15.85
C PHE A 264 14.21 6.92 -15.52
N LYS A 265 14.60 8.10 -16.00
CA LYS A 265 13.91 9.38 -15.75
C LYS A 265 12.72 9.66 -16.67
N ASP A 266 12.66 9.01 -17.83
CA ASP A 266 11.65 9.23 -18.86
C ASP A 266 11.35 7.93 -19.64
N GLY A 267 10.39 8.01 -20.56
CA GLY A 267 9.99 6.88 -21.41
C GLY A 267 11.09 6.36 -22.33
N GLU A 268 11.98 7.22 -22.83
CA GLU A 268 13.08 6.79 -23.71
C GLU A 268 14.11 5.99 -22.91
N ALA A 269 14.49 6.46 -21.72
CA ALA A 269 15.38 5.73 -20.83
C ALA A 269 14.78 4.37 -20.41
N LEU A 270 13.45 4.30 -20.19
CA LEU A 270 12.79 3.04 -19.86
C LEU A 270 12.87 1.97 -20.95
N LYS A 271 13.02 2.35 -22.23
CA LYS A 271 13.14 1.38 -23.35
C LYS A 271 14.36 0.48 -23.20
N ALA A 272 15.37 0.87 -22.42
CA ALA A 272 16.51 0.02 -22.08
C ALA A 272 16.13 -1.29 -21.34
N LEU A 273 14.90 -1.36 -20.79
CA LEU A 273 14.35 -2.57 -20.16
C LEU A 273 13.69 -3.54 -21.16
N ILE A 274 13.53 -3.17 -22.44
CA ILE A 274 12.97 -4.07 -23.45
C ILE A 274 13.91 -5.29 -23.62
N GLY A 275 13.31 -6.49 -23.62
CA GLY A 275 14.01 -7.77 -23.62
C GLY A 275 14.62 -8.16 -22.28
N LYS A 276 14.45 -7.35 -21.23
CA LYS A 276 14.95 -7.63 -19.87
C LYS A 276 13.84 -8.13 -18.95
N GLN A 277 14.23 -8.78 -17.87
CA GLN A 277 13.34 -9.13 -16.77
C GLN A 277 13.40 -8.07 -15.67
N VAL A 278 12.23 -7.70 -15.16
CA VAL A 278 12.04 -6.73 -14.06
C VAL A 278 11.27 -7.41 -12.94
N GLY A 279 11.90 -7.53 -11.77
CA GLY A 279 11.27 -8.08 -10.58
C GLY A 279 10.37 -7.05 -9.91
N VAL A 280 9.09 -7.35 -9.71
CA VAL A 280 8.11 -6.41 -9.14
C VAL A 280 7.54 -6.97 -7.86
N VAL A 281 7.82 -6.30 -6.73
CA VAL A 281 7.18 -6.61 -5.45
C VAL A 281 5.71 -6.23 -5.55
N GLN A 282 4.82 -7.15 -5.19
CA GLN A 282 3.37 -6.96 -5.26
C GLN A 282 2.87 -6.67 -6.71
N LEU A 283 3.42 -7.36 -7.72
CA LEU A 283 3.01 -7.26 -9.14
C LEU A 283 1.49 -7.32 -9.39
N PRO A 284 0.69 -8.13 -8.67
CA PRO A 284 -0.77 -8.13 -8.85
C PRO A 284 -1.47 -6.88 -8.30
N ASN A 285 -0.81 -6.12 -7.44
CA ASN A 285 -1.37 -4.97 -6.72
C ASN A 285 -0.81 -3.64 -7.28
N VAL A 286 -1.09 -2.54 -6.56
CA VAL A 286 -0.76 -1.16 -6.96
C VAL A 286 0.65 -1.00 -7.56
N PRO A 287 1.75 -1.58 -6.99
CA PRO A 287 3.08 -1.43 -7.60
C PRO A 287 3.16 -1.92 -9.04
N GLY A 288 2.64 -3.12 -9.31
CA GLY A 288 2.61 -3.66 -10.67
C GLY A 288 1.59 -2.99 -11.56
N MET A 289 0.44 -2.56 -11.02
CA MET A 289 -0.57 -1.84 -11.80
C MET A 289 -0.05 -0.48 -12.28
N VAL A 290 0.64 0.27 -11.41
CA VAL A 290 1.23 1.58 -11.75
C VAL A 290 2.36 1.42 -12.75
N LEU A 291 3.25 0.44 -12.58
CA LEU A 291 4.29 0.17 -13.59
C LEU A 291 3.69 -0.13 -14.96
N LYS A 292 2.67 -0.99 -15.03
CA LYS A 292 1.98 -1.31 -16.29
C LYS A 292 1.30 -0.09 -16.90
N MET A 293 0.69 0.76 -16.07
CA MET A 293 0.10 2.03 -16.50
C MET A 293 1.15 2.96 -17.14
N ILE A 294 2.32 3.09 -16.51
CA ILE A 294 3.44 3.89 -17.01
C ILE A 294 4.00 3.32 -18.32
N LEU A 295 4.22 2.00 -18.40
CA LEU A 295 4.69 1.35 -19.62
C LEU A 295 3.72 1.58 -20.79
N LYS A 296 2.39 1.51 -20.54
CA LYS A 296 1.38 1.86 -21.55
C LYS A 296 1.43 3.33 -21.96
N LYS A 297 1.60 4.26 -21.01
CA LYS A 297 1.72 5.71 -21.29
C LYS A 297 2.85 6.00 -22.27
N TYR A 298 3.97 5.27 -22.16
CA TYR A 298 5.13 5.41 -23.03
C TYR A 298 5.16 4.43 -24.21
N GLU A 299 4.05 3.73 -24.48
CA GLU A 299 3.92 2.75 -25.57
C GLU A 299 4.99 1.64 -25.53
N ILE A 300 5.47 1.28 -24.33
CA ILE A 300 6.47 0.22 -24.13
C ILE A 300 5.75 -1.12 -23.97
N PRO A 301 5.95 -2.09 -24.89
CA PRO A 301 5.37 -3.41 -24.77
C PRO A 301 5.89 -4.13 -23.52
N PHE A 302 5.01 -4.83 -22.82
CA PHE A 302 5.37 -5.64 -21.66
C PHE A 302 4.62 -6.97 -21.65
N LEU A 303 5.18 -7.94 -20.93
CA LEU A 303 4.59 -9.26 -20.70
C LEU A 303 4.77 -9.61 -19.23
N VAL A 304 3.72 -10.13 -18.59
CA VAL A 304 3.87 -10.78 -17.27
C VAL A 304 4.24 -12.23 -17.54
N ILE A 305 5.35 -12.69 -16.95
CA ILE A 305 5.83 -14.07 -17.08
C ILE A 305 5.94 -14.72 -15.70
N GLU A 306 5.67 -16.03 -15.66
CA GLU A 306 5.92 -16.87 -14.48
C GLU A 306 7.21 -17.68 -14.64
N ASN A 307 7.50 -18.14 -15.87
CA ASN A 307 8.72 -18.86 -16.20
C ASN A 307 9.66 -18.00 -17.04
N GLU A 308 10.96 -18.10 -16.76
CA GLU A 308 11.99 -17.38 -17.50
C GLU A 308 12.02 -17.74 -19.00
N ALA A 309 11.66 -18.97 -19.35
CA ALA A 309 11.57 -19.42 -20.75
C ALA A 309 10.48 -18.67 -21.56
N ASP A 310 9.52 -18.02 -20.89
CA ASP A 310 8.45 -17.27 -21.54
C ASP A 310 8.88 -15.82 -21.87
N ALA A 311 10.11 -15.43 -21.56
CA ALA A 311 10.62 -14.09 -21.78
C ALA A 311 10.64 -13.72 -23.27
N ALA A 312 10.06 -12.57 -23.60
CA ALA A 312 10.03 -12.03 -24.95
C ALA A 312 11.14 -10.97 -25.14
N ALA A 313 11.86 -11.04 -26.25
CA ALA A 313 12.98 -10.13 -26.56
C ALA A 313 12.51 -8.70 -26.91
N ASP A 314 11.27 -8.55 -27.37
CA ASP A 314 10.65 -7.30 -27.81
C ASP A 314 9.76 -6.64 -26.73
N LYS A 315 9.78 -7.16 -25.49
CA LYS A 315 8.95 -6.67 -24.38
C LYS A 315 9.73 -6.55 -23.08
N VAL A 316 9.28 -5.67 -22.19
CA VAL A 316 9.70 -5.69 -20.78
C VAL A 316 9.01 -6.87 -20.10
N ASN A 317 9.79 -7.80 -19.52
CA ASN A 317 9.26 -9.01 -18.91
C ASN A 317 9.10 -8.80 -17.40
N LEU A 318 7.85 -8.68 -16.93
CA LEU A 318 7.51 -8.41 -15.54
C LEU A 318 7.35 -9.73 -14.77
N VAL A 319 8.06 -9.85 -13.66
CA VAL A 319 8.06 -11.06 -12.83
C VAL A 319 7.65 -10.70 -11.40
N ALA A 320 6.70 -11.44 -10.85
CA ALA A 320 6.32 -11.26 -9.45
C ALA A 320 7.44 -11.76 -8.54
N ILE A 321 7.82 -10.95 -7.55
CA ILE A 321 8.75 -11.36 -6.49
C ILE A 321 8.10 -11.20 -5.11
N SER A 322 8.39 -12.15 -4.22
CA SER A 322 7.66 -12.36 -2.96
C SER A 322 8.00 -11.37 -1.84
N GLY A 323 9.02 -10.53 -2.03
CA GLY A 323 9.33 -9.45 -1.09
C GLY A 323 10.81 -9.11 -0.98
N ALA A 324 11.16 -8.47 0.13
CA ALA A 324 12.46 -7.85 0.35
C ALA A 324 13.66 -8.80 0.14
N ALA A 325 13.54 -10.08 0.47
CA ALA A 325 14.63 -11.05 0.37
C ALA A 325 15.07 -11.33 -1.08
N GLN A 326 14.18 -11.17 -2.05
CA GLN A 326 14.49 -11.44 -3.47
C GLN A 326 15.05 -10.22 -4.21
N VAL A 327 14.90 -9.02 -3.65
CA VAL A 327 15.40 -7.77 -4.25
C VAL A 327 16.92 -7.76 -4.16
N GLY A 328 17.59 -7.83 -5.32
CA GLY A 328 19.05 -7.85 -5.45
C GLY A 328 19.70 -9.23 -5.28
N ALA A 329 18.96 -10.25 -4.86
CA ALA A 329 19.48 -11.60 -4.68
C ALA A 329 19.57 -12.39 -6.00
N ASP A 330 18.70 -12.09 -6.94
CA ASP A 330 18.57 -12.80 -8.21
C ASP A 330 19.17 -11.97 -9.35
N SER A 331 20.21 -12.52 -9.99
CA SER A 331 20.99 -11.81 -11.00
C SER A 331 20.30 -11.69 -12.35
N ARG A 332 19.21 -12.44 -12.59
CA ARG A 332 18.45 -12.39 -13.85
C ARG A 332 17.71 -11.07 -14.05
N PHE A 333 17.39 -10.37 -12.96
CA PHE A 333 16.65 -9.12 -13.03
C PHE A 333 17.58 -7.95 -13.35
N ALA A 334 17.27 -7.24 -14.42
CA ALA A 334 17.97 -6.00 -14.77
C ALA A 334 17.57 -4.85 -13.83
N ALA A 335 16.33 -4.87 -13.35
CA ALA A 335 15.80 -3.89 -12.42
C ALA A 335 14.73 -4.51 -11.51
N PHE A 336 14.42 -3.80 -10.43
CA PHE A 336 13.37 -4.12 -9.48
C PHE A 336 12.44 -2.93 -9.32
N VAL A 337 11.15 -3.18 -9.11
CA VAL A 337 10.17 -2.15 -8.71
C VAL A 337 9.67 -2.45 -7.31
N VAL A 338 9.90 -1.50 -6.41
CA VAL A 338 9.62 -1.64 -4.97
C VAL A 338 9.08 -0.33 -4.39
N ALA A 339 8.35 -0.43 -3.27
CA ALA A 339 7.90 0.73 -2.50
C ALA A 339 8.90 1.11 -1.41
N GLU A 340 8.82 2.33 -0.87
CA GLU A 340 9.45 2.65 0.42
C GLU A 340 8.84 1.85 1.58
N PRO A 341 9.61 1.53 2.64
CA PRO A 341 11.04 1.86 2.85
C PRO A 341 12.01 0.90 2.14
N LEU A 342 11.49 -0.10 1.41
CA LEU A 342 12.31 -1.15 0.81
C LEU A 342 13.24 -0.60 -0.28
N ALA A 343 12.79 0.42 -1.03
CA ALA A 343 13.59 1.12 -2.01
C ALA A 343 14.90 1.64 -1.39
N THR A 344 14.80 2.44 -0.32
CA THR A 344 15.97 2.97 0.36
C THR A 344 16.78 1.85 1.03
N LEU A 345 16.12 0.93 1.74
CA LEU A 345 16.79 -0.16 2.47
C LEU A 345 17.64 -1.08 1.58
N ARG A 346 17.22 -1.30 0.32
CA ARG A 346 17.95 -2.16 -0.63
C ARG A 346 18.88 -1.39 -1.55
N SER A 347 18.86 -0.06 -1.50
CA SER A 347 19.73 0.77 -2.32
C SER A 347 21.02 1.13 -1.60
N SER A 348 22.09 1.27 -2.39
CA SER A 348 23.34 1.91 -2.01
C SER A 348 23.28 3.40 -2.37
N ALA A 349 24.02 4.22 -1.64
CA ALA A 349 24.24 5.61 -2.02
C ALA A 349 24.88 5.69 -3.42
N LYS A 350 24.33 6.54 -4.29
CA LYS A 350 24.97 6.92 -5.56
C LYS A 350 26.23 7.75 -5.31
#